data_AF-A0A0F9W0A7-F1
#
_entry.id   AF-A0A0F9W0A7-F1
#
_cell.length_a   1.000
_cell.length_b   1.000
_cell.length_c   1.000
_cell.angle_alpha   90.00
_cell.angle_beta   90.00
_cell.angle_gamma   90.00
#
_symmetry.space_group_name_H-M   'P 1'
#
loop_
_entity.id
_entity.type
_entity.pdbx_description
1 polymer ?
#
loop_
_entity_poly.entity_id
_entity_poly.type
_entity_poly.pdbx_seq_one_letter_code
_entity_poly.pdbx_strand_id
1 'polypeptide(L)'
;MKALLIEVDFTTGVRAGGINPRDKHLLCHGWQNLDSDPGLEIRLITDGRDIDKYRGKQGVTILDGKDEINVAIEANIPIKYSIQSEALMIESLKEAGGKLNQFAGKNMSEIAEEAHKQGLAGVVERKPELAK
;
A
#
# COMPACT_ATOMS: atom_id res chain seq x y z
N MET A 1 -6.42 -13.29 -15.66
CA MET A 1 -6.53 -12.78 -14.27
C MET A 1 -7.23 -11.45 -14.33
N LYS A 2 -8.10 -11.12 -13.38
CA LYS A 2 -8.78 -9.83 -13.34
C LYS A 2 -8.70 -9.21 -11.95
N ALA A 3 -8.68 -7.90 -11.88
CA ALA A 3 -8.72 -7.16 -10.63
C ALA A 3 -9.53 -5.87 -10.76
N LEU A 4 -9.77 -5.23 -9.62
CA LEU A 4 -10.35 -3.90 -9.52
C LEU A 4 -9.40 -3.00 -8.76
N LEU A 5 -9.07 -1.84 -9.32
CA LEU A 5 -8.57 -0.70 -8.54
C LEU A 5 -9.78 0.10 -8.06
N ILE A 6 -9.83 0.39 -6.76
CA ILE A 6 -11.03 0.88 -6.08
C ILE A 6 -10.66 2.07 -5.22
N GLU A 7 -11.40 3.17 -5.36
CA GLU A 7 -11.40 4.29 -4.42
C GLU A 7 -12.12 3.91 -3.13
N VAL A 8 -11.53 4.25 -2.00
CA VAL A 8 -11.98 3.89 -0.66
C VAL A 8 -11.97 5.13 0.22
N ASP A 9 -13.09 5.35 0.90
CA ASP A 9 -13.13 6.22 2.07
C ASP A 9 -12.79 5.40 3.31
N PHE A 10 -11.60 5.60 3.87
CA PHE A 10 -11.16 4.87 5.06
C PHE A 10 -11.82 5.34 6.35
N THR A 11 -12.45 6.52 6.36
CA THR A 11 -13.22 7.02 7.51
C THR A 11 -14.52 6.23 7.66
N THR A 12 -15.21 5.99 6.56
CA THR A 12 -16.50 5.27 6.55
C THR A 12 -16.38 3.78 6.20
N GLY A 13 -15.27 3.39 5.58
CA GLY A 13 -15.06 2.05 5.02
C GLY A 13 -15.81 1.80 3.70
N VAL A 14 -16.42 2.83 3.11
CA VAL A 14 -17.16 2.73 1.84
C VAL A 14 -16.17 2.58 0.68
N ARG A 15 -16.52 1.68 -0.24
CA ARG A 15 -15.80 1.46 -1.49
C ARG A 15 -16.62 1.90 -2.67
N ALA A 16 -15.96 2.51 -3.64
CA ALA A 16 -16.55 2.89 -4.90
C ALA A 16 -17.25 1.70 -5.58
N GLY A 17 -18.27 2.02 -6.39
CA GLY A 17 -19.07 1.03 -7.11
C GLY A 17 -19.97 0.13 -6.26
N GLY A 18 -20.06 0.38 -4.94
CA GLY A 18 -20.84 -0.45 -4.01
C GLY A 18 -20.18 -1.80 -3.72
N ILE A 19 -18.86 -1.87 -3.85
CA ILE A 19 -18.10 -3.11 -3.68
C ILE A 19 -18.12 -3.53 -2.20
N ASN A 20 -18.54 -4.77 -1.95
CA ASN A 20 -18.56 -5.31 -0.60
C ASN A 20 -17.14 -5.63 -0.12
N PRO A 21 -16.63 -4.98 0.94
CA PRO A 21 -15.29 -5.25 1.48
C PRO A 21 -15.13 -6.66 2.04
N ARG A 22 -16.24 -7.33 2.39
CA ARG A 22 -16.28 -8.68 2.96
C ARG A 22 -16.49 -9.76 1.91
N ASP A 23 -16.43 -9.41 0.63
CA ASP A 23 -16.53 -10.41 -0.43
C ASP A 23 -15.33 -11.34 -0.42
N LYS A 24 -15.57 -12.61 -0.10
CA LYS A 24 -14.53 -13.64 0.02
C LYS A 24 -13.81 -13.96 -1.29
N HIS A 25 -14.34 -13.51 -2.43
CA HIS A 25 -13.74 -13.71 -3.74
C HIS A 25 -13.05 -12.45 -4.30
N LEU A 26 -12.98 -11.39 -3.49
CA LEU A 26 -12.22 -10.18 -3.77
C LEU A 26 -11.04 -10.09 -2.79
N LEU A 27 -9.92 -10.70 -3.17
CA LEU A 27 -8.71 -10.72 -2.36
C LEU A 27 -7.99 -9.38 -2.45
N CYS A 28 -7.75 -8.73 -1.32
CA CYS A 28 -6.87 -7.57 -1.28
C CYS A 28 -5.44 -8.01 -1.60
N HIS A 29 -4.92 -7.58 -2.74
CA HIS A 29 -3.59 -7.94 -3.19
C HIS A 29 -2.64 -6.77 -2.98
N GLY A 30 -1.59 -6.98 -2.20
CA GLY A 30 -0.81 -5.90 -1.61
C GLY A 30 -1.51 -5.25 -0.40
N TRP A 31 -0.97 -4.10 0.05
CA TRP A 31 -1.62 -3.26 1.06
C TRP A 31 -2.35 -2.08 0.41
N GLN A 32 -3.19 -1.42 1.20
CA GLN A 32 -3.93 -0.23 0.80
C GLN A 32 -3.03 1.03 0.80
N ASN A 33 -3.34 1.97 -0.09
CA ASN A 33 -2.81 3.32 -0.06
C ASN A 33 -3.71 4.19 0.81
N LEU A 34 -3.28 4.42 2.06
CA LEU A 34 -3.97 5.26 3.02
C LEU A 34 -3.59 6.74 2.90
N ASP A 35 -2.53 7.03 2.12
CA ASP A 35 -1.92 8.36 2.01
C ASP A 35 -2.53 9.15 0.83
N SER A 36 -3.39 8.53 0.02
CA SER A 36 -4.15 9.18 -1.05
C SER A 36 -5.55 9.59 -0.57
N ASP A 37 -6.10 10.65 -1.17
CA ASP A 37 -7.49 11.07 -0.99
C ASP A 37 -8.20 11.18 -2.37
N PRO A 38 -9.14 10.28 -2.70
CA PRO A 38 -9.59 9.14 -1.88
C PRO A 38 -8.50 8.08 -1.71
N GLY A 39 -8.68 7.23 -0.71
CA GLY A 39 -7.84 6.07 -0.48
C GLY A 39 -7.91 5.08 -1.64
N LEU A 40 -6.88 4.24 -1.84
CA LEU A 40 -6.86 3.26 -2.93
C LEU A 40 -6.60 1.84 -2.44
N GLU A 41 -7.27 0.87 -3.05
CA GLU A 41 -6.97 -0.55 -2.88
C GLU A 41 -7.12 -1.32 -4.20
N ILE A 42 -6.33 -2.39 -4.37
CA ILE A 42 -6.44 -3.31 -5.49
C ILE A 42 -6.98 -4.65 -4.98
N ARG A 43 -8.03 -5.15 -5.62
CA ARG A 43 -8.62 -6.45 -5.29
C ARG A 43 -8.62 -7.40 -6.48
N LEU A 44 -7.96 -8.55 -6.31
CA LEU A 44 -7.98 -9.65 -7.26
C LEU A 44 -9.32 -10.40 -7.18
N ILE A 45 -9.84 -10.76 -8.35
CA ILE A 45 -11.06 -11.56 -8.49
C ILE A 45 -10.68 -13.03 -8.60
N THR A 46 -11.19 -13.86 -7.69
CA THR A 46 -10.78 -15.28 -7.59
C THR A 46 -11.83 -16.28 -8.06
N ASP A 47 -13.03 -15.84 -8.43
CA ASP A 47 -14.17 -16.72 -8.78
C ASP A 47 -14.64 -16.61 -10.24
N GLY A 48 -13.95 -15.82 -11.07
CA GLY A 48 -14.27 -15.67 -12.48
C GLY A 48 -15.61 -14.98 -12.78
N ARG A 49 -16.20 -14.29 -11.80
CA ARG A 49 -17.46 -13.54 -11.99
C ARG A 49 -17.37 -12.51 -13.11
N ASP A 50 -18.54 -12.16 -13.66
CA ASP A 50 -18.66 -11.01 -14.53
C ASP A 50 -18.44 -9.71 -13.73
N ILE A 51 -17.53 -8.89 -14.24
CA ILE A 51 -17.14 -7.60 -13.67
C ILE A 51 -17.52 -6.42 -14.53
N ASP A 52 -18.16 -6.64 -15.68
CA ASP A 52 -18.65 -5.55 -16.53
C ASP A 52 -19.70 -4.70 -15.82
N LYS A 53 -20.36 -5.24 -14.79
CA LYS A 53 -21.22 -4.47 -13.87
C LYS A 53 -20.50 -3.30 -13.17
N TYR A 54 -19.17 -3.27 -13.15
CA TYR A 54 -18.38 -2.17 -12.58
C TYR A 54 -17.84 -1.22 -13.66
N ARG A 55 -18.00 -1.54 -14.95
CA ARG A 55 -17.50 -0.71 -16.05
C ARG A 55 -18.14 0.67 -16.01
N GLY A 56 -17.31 1.71 -16.06
CA GLY A 56 -17.77 3.10 -16.03
C GLY A 56 -18.30 3.58 -14.68
N LYS A 57 -18.20 2.78 -13.61
CA LYS A 57 -18.51 3.27 -12.26
C LYS A 57 -17.40 4.19 -11.78
N GLN A 58 -17.77 5.38 -11.32
CA GLN A 58 -16.83 6.33 -10.72
C GLN A 58 -16.06 5.66 -9.57
N GLY A 59 -14.75 5.90 -9.53
CA GLY A 59 -13.82 5.35 -8.54
C GLY A 59 -13.52 3.86 -8.67
N VAL A 60 -13.91 3.22 -9.78
CA VAL A 60 -13.58 1.81 -10.06
C VAL A 60 -12.94 1.69 -11.43
N THR A 61 -11.75 1.09 -11.46
CA THR A 61 -11.04 0.74 -12.69
C THR A 61 -10.91 -0.78 -12.80
N ILE A 62 -11.35 -1.33 -13.94
CA ILE A 62 -11.17 -2.75 -14.26
C ILE A 62 -9.75 -2.95 -14.77
N LEU A 63 -9.06 -3.95 -14.22
CA LEU A 63 -7.72 -4.35 -14.62
C LEU A 63 -7.82 -5.76 -15.23
N ASP A 64 -7.55 -5.89 -16.53
CA ASP A 64 -7.67 -7.14 -17.28
C ASP A 64 -6.30 -7.68 -17.68
N GLY A 65 -5.86 -8.72 -16.97
CA GLY A 65 -4.55 -9.33 -17.16
C GLY A 65 -3.52 -8.89 -16.14
N LYS A 66 -2.44 -9.66 -16.07
CA LYS A 66 -1.38 -9.52 -15.08
C LYS A 66 -0.62 -8.19 -15.22
N ASP A 67 -0.37 -7.76 -16.45
CA ASP A 67 0.45 -6.57 -16.72
C ASP A 67 -0.26 -5.29 -16.26
N GLU A 68 -1.55 -5.15 -16.57
CA GLU A 68 -2.37 -4.03 -16.08
C GLU A 68 -2.44 -4.00 -14.55
N ILE A 69 -2.55 -5.18 -13.93
CA ILE A 69 -2.55 -5.29 -12.46
C ILE A 69 -1.22 -4.82 -11.88
N ASN A 70 -0.09 -5.25 -12.44
CA ASN A 70 1.22 -4.87 -11.95
C ASN A 70 1.51 -3.38 -12.15
N VAL A 71 1.14 -2.81 -13.30
CA VAL A 71 1.23 -1.36 -13.54
C VAL A 71 0.38 -0.59 -12.53
N ALA A 72 -0.84 -1.06 -12.24
CA ALA A 72 -1.69 -0.42 -11.25
C ALA A 72 -1.10 -0.52 -9.82
N ILE A 73 -0.49 -1.65 -9.46
CA ILE A 73 0.16 -1.83 -8.16
C ILE A 73 1.32 -0.83 -8.02
N GLU A 74 2.21 -0.77 -9.00
CA GLU A 74 3.38 0.13 -8.97
C GLU A 74 2.98 1.61 -8.93
N ALA A 75 1.91 1.98 -9.64
CA ALA A 75 1.46 3.36 -9.72
C ALA A 75 0.67 3.83 -8.48
N ASN A 76 -0.05 2.93 -7.80
CA ASN A 76 -1.04 3.34 -6.79
C ASN A 76 -0.73 2.83 -5.38
N ILE A 77 0.07 1.79 -5.23
CA ILE A 77 0.35 1.18 -3.92
C ILE A 77 1.73 1.64 -3.43
N PRO A 78 1.81 2.40 -2.32
CA PRO A 78 3.06 3.02 -1.92
C PRO A 78 4.06 1.99 -1.41
N ILE A 79 5.34 2.29 -1.55
CA ILE A 79 6.39 1.57 -0.81
C ILE A 79 6.25 1.90 0.68
N LYS A 80 6.45 0.91 1.55
CA LYS A 80 6.40 1.11 3.00
C LYS A 80 7.75 0.83 3.63
N TYR A 81 8.08 1.57 4.66
CA TYR A 81 9.29 1.39 5.45
C TYR A 81 8.92 0.90 6.84
N SER A 82 9.71 -0.02 7.38
CA SER A 82 9.49 -0.55 8.72
C SER A 82 10.78 -0.67 9.49
N ILE A 83 10.77 -0.27 10.76
CA ILE A 83 11.86 -0.54 11.70
C ILE A 83 11.77 -2.02 12.08
N GLN A 84 12.74 -2.81 11.62
CA GLN A 84 12.85 -4.24 11.94
C GLN A 84 13.63 -4.46 13.23
N SER A 85 14.61 -3.59 13.52
CA SER A 85 15.40 -3.61 14.76
C SER A 85 15.68 -2.19 15.21
N GLU A 86 14.97 -1.77 16.25
CA GLU A 86 15.16 -0.45 16.86
C GLU A 86 16.58 -0.30 17.43
N ALA A 87 17.11 -1.33 18.09
CA ALA A 87 18.47 -1.32 18.62
C ALA A 87 19.52 -1.04 17.53
N LEU A 88 19.45 -1.76 16.41
CA LEU A 88 20.38 -1.56 15.29
C LEU A 88 20.22 -0.18 14.63
N MET A 89 18.98 0.31 14.52
CA MET A 89 18.73 1.65 13.98
C MET A 89 19.29 2.74 14.88
N ILE A 90 19.16 2.61 16.20
CA ILE A 90 19.72 3.54 17.19
C ILE A 90 21.25 3.50 17.19
N GLU A 91 21.85 2.31 17.12
CA GLU A 91 23.32 2.16 17.04
C GLU A 91 23.86 2.79 15.76
N SER A 92 23.27 2.47 14.60
CA SER A 92 23.65 3.04 13.31
C SER A 92 23.46 4.57 13.27
N LEU A 93 22.40 5.10 13.90
CA LEU A 93 22.19 6.54 14.04
C LEU A 93 23.32 7.21 14.83
N LYS A 94 23.73 6.60 15.96
CA LYS A 94 24.83 7.11 16.79
C LYS A 94 26.16 7.09 16.04
N GLU A 95 26.43 6.02 15.30
CA GLU A 95 27.63 5.90 14.46
C GLU A 95 27.68 6.97 13.36
N ALA A 96 26.52 7.30 12.78
CA ALA A 96 26.37 8.40 11.82
C ALA A 96 26.42 9.81 12.47
N GLY A 97 26.61 9.91 13.79
CA GLY A 97 26.63 11.18 14.53
C GLY A 97 25.26 11.84 14.69
N GLY A 98 24.17 11.13 14.36
CA GLY A 98 22.80 11.61 14.49
C GLY A 98 22.27 11.55 15.93
N LYS A 99 21.09 12.13 16.14
CA LYS A 99 20.43 12.17 17.46
C LYS A 99 18.97 11.79 17.34
N LEU A 100 18.43 11.06 18.32
CA LEU A 100 17.03 10.61 18.32
C LEU A 100 16.01 11.75 18.20
N ASN A 101 16.32 12.92 18.75
CA ASN A 101 15.44 14.09 18.67
C ASN A 101 15.28 14.65 17.25
N GLN A 102 16.11 14.24 16.28
CA GLN A 102 15.90 14.59 14.87
C GLN A 102 14.59 14.04 14.31
N PHE A 103 14.06 12.99 14.95
CA PHE A 103 12.79 12.35 14.61
C PHE A 103 11.62 12.88 15.45
N ALA A 104 11.82 13.91 16.28
CA ALA A 104 10.78 14.44 17.14
C ALA A 104 9.59 14.96 16.31
N GLY A 105 8.37 14.59 16.72
CA GLY A 105 7.13 14.97 16.04
C GLY A 105 6.77 14.10 14.82
N LYS A 106 7.64 13.16 14.43
CA LYS A 106 7.37 12.22 13.34
C LYS A 106 6.68 10.97 13.86
N ASN A 107 5.77 10.42 13.08
CA ASN A 107 5.19 9.11 13.33
C ASN A 107 6.14 7.99 12.89
N MET A 108 5.88 6.76 13.31
CA MET A 108 6.77 5.62 13.05
C MET A 108 7.04 5.35 11.56
N SER A 109 6.08 5.62 10.68
CA SER A 109 6.25 5.44 9.23
C SER A 109 7.21 6.48 8.67
N GLU A 110 7.04 7.74 9.06
CA GLU A 110 7.93 8.84 8.67
C GLU A 110 9.36 8.64 9.20
N ILE A 111 9.49 8.15 10.44
CA ILE A 111 10.80 7.81 11.03
C ILE A 111 11.47 6.70 10.23
N ALA A 112 10.73 5.63 9.91
CA ALA A 112 11.27 4.51 9.14
C ALA A 112 11.71 4.96 7.74
N GLU A 113 10.90 5.75 7.05
CA GLU A 113 11.25 6.26 5.71
C GLU A 113 12.51 7.12 5.75
N GLU A 114 12.59 8.06 6.68
CA GLU A 114 13.75 8.94 6.80
C GLU A 114 15.00 8.19 7.23
N ALA A 115 14.90 7.28 8.19
CA ALA A 115 16.00 6.43 8.62
C ALA A 115 16.53 5.57 7.46
N HIS A 116 15.64 5.01 6.63
CA HIS A 116 16.03 4.29 5.42
C HIS A 116 16.72 5.21 4.41
N LYS A 117 16.21 6.43 4.17
CA LYS A 117 16.84 7.43 3.28
C LYS A 117 18.24 7.84 3.76
N GLN A 118 18.47 7.85 5.06
CA GLN A 118 19.78 8.11 5.67
C GLN A 118 20.72 6.89 5.63
N GLY A 119 20.25 5.72 5.15
CA GLY A 119 21.04 4.50 5.11
C GLY A 119 21.26 3.85 6.48
N LEU A 120 20.39 4.15 7.46
CA LEU A 120 20.51 3.57 8.81
C LEU A 120 20.16 2.08 8.78
N ALA A 121 20.93 1.28 9.52
CA ALA A 121 20.65 -0.14 9.70
C ALA A 121 19.35 -0.37 10.49
N GLY A 122 18.84 -1.59 10.49
CA GLY A 122 17.65 -1.95 11.28
C GLY A 122 16.31 -1.47 10.69
N VAL A 123 16.32 -0.85 9.50
CA VAL A 123 15.14 -0.45 8.76
C VAL A 123 15.11 -1.15 7.41
N VAL A 124 13.92 -1.58 6.97
CA VAL A 124 13.74 -2.26 5.69
C VAL A 124 12.69 -1.56 4.83
N GLU A 125 12.97 -1.52 3.54
CA GLU A 125 12.01 -1.20 2.49
C GLU A 125 11.14 -2.43 2.19
N ARG A 126 9.83 -2.22 2.12
CA ARG A 126 8.85 -3.21 1.67
C ARG A 126 8.17 -2.68 0.42
N LYS A 127 8.27 -3.45 -0.67
CA LYS A 127 7.55 -3.19 -1.91
C LYS A 127 6.24 -3.99 -1.93
N PRO A 128 5.19 -3.48 -2.57
CA PRO A 128 3.97 -4.25 -2.75
C PRO A 128 4.26 -5.53 -3.56
N GLU A 129 3.54 -6.60 -3.25
CA GLU A 129 3.67 -7.85 -3.99
C GLU A 129 3.01 -7.72 -5.37
N LEU A 130 3.77 -7.99 -6.43
CA LEU A 130 3.23 -8.04 -7.80
C LEU A 130 2.38 -9.30 -8.00
N ALA A 131 1.39 -9.22 -8.88
CA ALA A 131 0.59 -10.36 -9.27
C ALA A 131 1.46 -11.43 -9.96
N LYS A 132 1.27 -12.69 -9.58
CA LYS A 132 2.05 -13.84 -10.06
C LYS A 132 1.31 -14.59 -11.18
#